data_AF-A0A521YWM4-F1
#
_entry.id   AF-A0A521YWM4-F1
#
_cell.length_a   1.000
_cell.length_b   1.000
_cell.length_c   1.000
_cell.angle_alpha   90.00
_cell.angle_beta   90.00
_cell.angle_gamma   90.00
#
_symmetry.space_group_name_H-M   'P 1'
#
loop_
_entity.id
_entity.type
_entity.pdbx_description
1 polymer ?
#
loop_
_entity_poly.entity_id
_entity_poly.type
_entity_poly.pdbx_seq_one_letter_code
_entity_poly.pdbx_strand_id
1 'polypeptide(L)'
;RFKVSQGTVRKAVDELAAENLLMRRQGKGTFVATHAEEQVQYRFLRLAPDQPSPLPGSARREFLDCRRLRAPVDVARSLQMKAGDMVVEVRRVLHFSGQPVVLDDIWLPGHMFKGLTADRLSEYRGPMYGLFESEFGVRMIRAEEKLRAVAADETEARLLEVELGTPLLSVERLAFTYGDQPVELRRGLYRTDHHFYRNELS
;
A
#
# COMPACT_ATOMS: atom_id res chain seq x y z
N ARG A 1 9.85 32.21 -13.58
CA ARG A 1 8.40 32.51 -13.38
C ARG A 1 7.67 32.22 -14.70
N PHE A 2 6.57 31.46 -14.69
CA PHE A 2 5.96 30.85 -15.89
C PHE A 2 5.17 31.78 -16.86
N LYS A 3 5.23 33.12 -16.77
CA LYS A 3 4.50 34.07 -17.64
C LYS A 3 3.01 33.71 -17.91
N VAL A 4 2.31 33.18 -16.91
CA VAL A 4 0.88 32.78 -16.97
C VAL A 4 0.07 33.52 -15.93
N SER A 5 -1.26 33.58 -16.11
CA SER A 5 -2.17 34.23 -15.16
C SER A 5 -2.18 33.52 -13.80
N GLN A 6 -2.46 34.25 -12.72
CA GLN A 6 -2.62 33.64 -11.39
C GLN A 6 -3.77 32.62 -11.35
N GLY A 7 -4.85 32.84 -12.12
CA GLY A 7 -5.96 31.89 -12.23
C GLY A 7 -5.51 30.56 -12.84
N THR A 8 -4.67 30.61 -13.88
CA THR A 8 -4.09 29.43 -14.52
C THR A 8 -3.20 28.64 -13.57
N VAL A 9 -2.33 29.32 -12.81
CA VAL A 9 -1.48 28.66 -11.80
C VAL A 9 -2.34 28.04 -10.70
N ARG A 10 -3.40 28.72 -10.25
CA ARG A 10 -4.28 28.22 -9.21
C ARG A 10 -5.02 26.97 -9.66
N LYS A 11 -5.58 26.98 -10.87
CA LYS A 11 -6.26 25.82 -11.45
C LYS A 11 -5.32 24.62 -11.57
N ALA A 12 -4.10 24.82 -12.05
CA ALA A 12 -3.11 23.75 -12.09
C ALA A 12 -2.76 23.21 -10.69
N VAL A 13 -2.61 24.08 -9.69
CA VAL A 13 -2.38 23.67 -8.30
C VAL A 13 -3.61 22.97 -7.70
N ASP A 14 -4.82 23.39 -8.05
CA ASP A 14 -6.07 22.76 -7.65
C ASP A 14 -6.18 21.34 -8.23
N GLU A 15 -5.84 21.17 -9.52
CA GLU A 15 -5.79 19.87 -10.20
C GLU A 15 -4.76 18.94 -9.53
N LEU A 16 -3.53 19.42 -9.29
CA LEU A 16 -2.51 18.66 -8.57
C LEU A 16 -2.90 18.34 -7.12
N ALA A 17 -3.65 19.21 -6.45
CA ALA A 17 -4.16 18.94 -5.11
C ALA A 17 -5.30 17.90 -5.13
N ALA A 18 -6.19 17.96 -6.12
CA ALA A 18 -7.25 16.97 -6.33
C ALA A 18 -6.66 15.58 -6.63
N GLU A 19 -5.53 15.53 -7.33
CA GLU A 19 -4.75 14.30 -7.57
C GLU A 19 -3.91 13.85 -6.37
N ASN A 20 -4.00 14.50 -5.21
CA ASN A 20 -3.19 14.24 -4.01
C ASN A 20 -1.67 14.37 -4.23
N LEU A 21 -1.24 15.10 -5.27
CA LEU A 21 0.17 15.40 -5.54
C LEU A 21 0.68 16.56 -4.69
N LEU A 22 -0.24 17.47 -4.33
CA LEU A 22 0.01 18.60 -3.45
C LEU A 22 -0.94 18.56 -2.25
N MET A 23 -0.45 18.96 -1.08
CA MET A 23 -1.24 19.15 0.12
C MET A 23 -1.31 20.63 0.49
N ARG A 24 -2.52 21.11 0.77
CA ARG A 24 -2.73 22.46 1.30
C ARG A 24 -2.67 22.45 2.82
N ARG A 25 -1.83 23.32 3.38
CA ARG A 25 -1.81 23.60 4.81
C ARG A 25 -2.32 25.01 5.03
N GLN A 26 -3.47 25.14 5.69
CA GLN A 26 -4.07 26.44 6.00
C GLN A 26 -3.04 27.34 6.68
N GLY A 27 -2.83 28.55 6.14
CA GLY A 27 -1.85 29.52 6.65
C GLY A 27 -0.38 29.21 6.37
N LYS A 28 -0.02 28.03 5.82
CA LYS A 28 1.37 27.63 5.56
C LYS A 28 1.70 27.45 4.07
N GLY A 29 0.70 27.39 3.20
CA GLY A 29 0.88 27.29 1.75
C GLY A 29 0.60 25.90 1.19
N THR A 30 1.17 25.62 0.01
CA THR A 30 0.99 24.35 -0.71
C THR A 30 2.31 23.58 -0.72
N PHE A 31 2.29 22.32 -0.30
CA PHE A 31 3.45 21.45 -0.18
C PHE A 31 3.29 20.22 -1.07
N VAL A 32 4.41 19.60 -1.45
CA VAL A 32 4.37 18.29 -2.10
C VAL A 32 3.88 17.27 -1.09
N ALA A 33 2.91 16.43 -1.47
CA ALA A 33 2.46 15.33 -0.62
C ALA A 33 3.60 14.31 -0.47
N THR A 34 3.95 13.94 0.75
CA THR A 34 5.00 12.95 1.04
C THR A 34 4.47 11.80 1.89
N HIS A 35 5.10 10.63 1.79
CA HIS A 35 4.76 9.45 2.58
C HIS A 35 5.55 9.35 3.90
N ALA A 36 6.33 10.38 4.23
CA ALA A 36 7.22 10.38 5.39
C ALA A 36 6.54 10.80 6.71
N GLU A 37 5.31 11.30 6.67
CA GLU A 37 4.58 11.71 7.87
C GLU A 37 4.02 10.48 8.62
N GLU A 38 4.06 10.48 9.97
CA GLU A 38 3.55 9.38 10.82
C GLU A 38 2.09 9.02 10.51
N GLN A 39 1.27 10.01 10.13
CA GLN A 39 -0.13 9.81 9.74
C GLN A 39 -0.31 9.02 8.43
N VAL A 40 0.76 8.77 7.68
CA VAL A 40 0.76 8.10 6.36
C VAL A 40 1.28 6.66 6.45
N GLN A 41 1.56 6.15 7.67
CA GLN A 41 2.19 4.85 7.88
C GLN A 41 1.49 3.69 7.16
N TYR A 42 0.16 3.79 7.03
CA TYR A 42 -0.68 2.82 6.32
C TYR A 42 -1.57 3.50 5.28
N ARG A 43 -0.99 4.35 4.42
CA ARG A 43 -1.71 4.92 3.27
C ARG A 43 -2.45 3.82 2.49
N PHE A 44 -3.72 4.08 2.18
CA PHE A 44 -4.69 3.15 1.58
C PHE A 44 -5.12 1.96 2.43
N LEU A 45 -4.55 1.69 3.60
CA LEU A 45 -5.12 0.70 4.51
C LEU A 45 -6.43 1.23 5.08
N ARG A 46 -7.53 0.57 4.74
CA ARG A 46 -8.89 0.90 5.19
C ARG A 46 -9.37 0.00 6.31
N LEU A 47 -8.47 -0.58 7.08
CA LEU A 47 -8.81 -1.45 8.21
C LEU A 47 -8.91 -0.64 9.50
N ALA A 48 -10.04 -0.69 10.19
CA ALA A 48 -10.28 -0.02 11.46
C ALA A 48 -10.73 -1.03 12.52
N PRO A 49 -10.30 -0.89 13.79
CA PRO A 49 -10.79 -1.74 14.88
C PRO A 49 -12.24 -1.41 15.25
N ASP A 50 -13.00 -2.39 15.72
CA ASP A 50 -14.39 -2.20 16.20
C ASP A 50 -14.48 -1.22 17.37
N GLN A 51 -13.45 -1.24 18.24
CA GLN A 51 -13.34 -0.35 19.38
C GLN A 51 -12.18 0.63 19.19
N PRO A 52 -12.31 1.90 19.63
CA PRO A 52 -11.21 2.84 19.60
C PRO A 52 -10.02 2.30 20.40
N SER A 53 -8.94 1.93 19.70
CA SER A 53 -7.69 1.53 20.35
C SER A 53 -6.82 2.77 20.56
N PRO A 54 -6.16 2.92 21.73
CA PRO A 54 -5.35 4.11 22.03
C PRO A 54 -4.20 4.39 21.05
N LEU A 55 -3.85 3.50 20.12
CA LEU A 55 -2.77 3.75 19.16
C LEU A 55 -3.02 3.03 17.81
N PRO A 56 -3.49 3.72 16.75
CA PRO A 56 -3.30 3.27 15.38
C PRO A 56 -1.84 3.52 14.97
N GLY A 57 -0.87 2.79 15.56
CA GLY A 57 0.55 3.13 15.37
C GLY A 57 1.58 2.02 15.55
N SER A 58 1.22 0.84 16.05
CA SER A 58 2.21 -0.21 16.34
C SER A 58 1.98 -1.51 15.57
N ALA A 59 1.53 -1.43 14.31
CA ALA A 59 1.49 -2.65 13.52
C ALA A 59 2.93 -3.17 13.33
N ARG A 60 3.23 -4.33 13.92
CA ARG A 60 4.52 -4.99 13.76
C ARG A 60 4.50 -5.72 12.42
N ARG A 61 5.52 -5.46 11.61
CA ARG A 61 5.72 -6.15 10.33
C ARG A 61 6.58 -7.39 10.56
N GLU A 62 6.14 -8.48 9.98
CA GLU A 62 6.90 -9.72 9.90
C GLU A 62 7.01 -10.13 8.44
N PHE A 63 8.20 -9.98 7.85
CA PHE A 63 8.44 -10.39 6.47
C PHE A 63 8.70 -11.90 6.44
N LEU A 64 7.92 -12.61 5.64
CA LEU A 64 8.01 -14.07 5.48
C LEU A 64 8.93 -14.44 4.31
N ASP A 65 8.84 -13.67 3.22
CA ASP A 65 9.66 -13.88 2.02
C ASP A 65 9.85 -12.56 1.27
N CYS A 66 10.96 -12.44 0.55
CA CYS A 66 11.23 -11.36 -0.39
C CYS A 66 12.16 -11.88 -1.49
N ARG A 67 11.61 -12.05 -2.69
CA ARG A 67 12.34 -12.67 -3.80
C ARG A 67 12.09 -11.98 -5.13
N ARG A 68 13.03 -12.14 -6.06
CA ARG A 68 12.87 -11.71 -7.46
C ARG A 68 12.48 -12.90 -8.31
N LEU A 69 11.41 -12.76 -9.09
CA LEU A 69 10.94 -13.79 -10.01
C LEU A 69 10.38 -13.16 -11.29
N ARG A 70 10.17 -13.99 -12.31
CA ARG A 70 9.35 -13.58 -13.46
C ARG A 70 7.92 -13.37 -13.00
N ALA A 71 7.30 -12.28 -13.42
CA ALA A 71 5.93 -11.96 -13.07
C ALA A 71 4.99 -13.09 -13.51
N PRO A 72 4.14 -13.61 -12.60
CA PRO A 72 2.99 -14.41 -12.98
C PRO A 72 2.13 -13.67 -14.02
N VAL A 73 1.42 -14.39 -14.89
CA VAL A 73 0.70 -13.81 -16.03
C VAL A 73 -0.35 -12.78 -15.59
N ASP A 74 -1.07 -13.07 -14.51
CA ASP A 74 -2.07 -12.18 -13.94
C ASP A 74 -1.45 -10.94 -13.28
N VAL A 75 -0.32 -11.12 -12.57
CA VAL A 75 0.46 -10.02 -11.98
C VAL A 75 1.00 -9.09 -13.06
N ALA A 76 1.60 -9.64 -14.12
CA ALA A 76 2.13 -8.87 -15.24
C ALA A 76 1.02 -8.07 -15.93
N ARG A 77 -0.15 -8.68 -16.13
CA ARG A 77 -1.31 -7.99 -16.72
C ARG A 77 -1.78 -6.83 -15.84
N SER A 78 -1.95 -7.04 -14.53
CA SER A 78 -2.38 -6.00 -13.60
C SER A 78 -1.37 -4.85 -13.52
N LEU A 79 -0.07 -5.16 -13.54
CA LEU A 79 1.01 -4.17 -13.55
C LEU A 79 1.33 -3.61 -14.95
N GLN A 80 0.57 -3.97 -15.98
CA GLN A 80 0.80 -3.55 -17.38
C GLN A 80 2.24 -3.81 -17.87
N MET A 81 2.84 -4.90 -17.40
CA MET A 81 4.19 -5.35 -17.73
C MET A 81 4.17 -6.34 -18.89
N LYS A 82 5.31 -6.49 -19.56
CA LYS A 82 5.46 -7.53 -20.59
C LYS A 82 5.57 -8.90 -19.93
N ALA A 83 5.10 -9.93 -20.63
CA ALA A 83 5.26 -11.30 -20.18
C ALA A 83 6.75 -11.63 -19.99
N GLY A 84 7.10 -12.18 -18.83
CA GLY A 84 8.49 -12.51 -18.48
C GLY A 84 9.29 -11.38 -17.83
N ASP A 85 8.75 -10.16 -17.74
CA ASP A 85 9.37 -9.10 -16.94
C ASP A 85 9.51 -9.54 -15.47
N MET A 86 10.56 -9.05 -14.82
CA MET A 86 10.86 -9.40 -13.43
C MET A 86 10.05 -8.54 -12.44
N VAL A 87 9.58 -9.16 -11.36
CA VAL A 87 8.99 -8.48 -10.20
C VAL A 87 9.78 -8.83 -8.93
N VAL A 88 9.69 -7.96 -7.93
CA VAL A 88 9.98 -8.31 -6.54
C VAL A 88 8.66 -8.71 -5.90
N GLU A 89 8.60 -9.93 -5.38
CA GLU A 89 7.50 -10.41 -4.55
C GLU A 89 7.92 -10.32 -3.09
N VAL A 90 7.07 -9.72 -2.26
CA VAL A 90 7.25 -9.58 -0.81
C VAL A 90 6.02 -10.16 -0.14
N ARG A 91 6.23 -11.12 0.75
CA ARG A 91 5.18 -11.70 1.59
C ARG A 91 5.39 -11.29 3.03
N ARG A 92 4.34 -10.83 3.71
CA ARG A 92 4.44 -10.40 5.12
C ARG A 92 3.15 -10.58 5.90
N VAL A 93 3.28 -10.61 7.21
CA VAL A 93 2.18 -10.49 8.16
C VAL A 93 2.26 -9.15 8.89
N LEU A 94 1.13 -8.46 9.02
CA LEU A 94 0.97 -7.32 9.94
C LEU A 94 0.28 -7.79 11.20
N HIS A 95 0.94 -7.51 12.31
CA HIS A 95 0.43 -7.79 13.64
C HIS A 95 -0.11 -6.52 14.27
N PHE A 96 -1.35 -6.53 14.73
CA PHE A 96 -1.94 -5.43 15.51
C PHE A 96 -2.18 -5.92 16.92
N SER A 97 -1.70 -5.18 17.92
CA SER A 97 -1.77 -5.59 19.34
C SER A 97 -1.23 -7.01 19.59
N GLY A 98 -0.21 -7.41 18.81
CA GLY A 98 0.42 -8.73 18.92
C GLY A 98 -0.34 -9.89 18.24
N GLN A 99 -1.45 -9.62 17.56
CA GLN A 99 -2.22 -10.62 16.82
C GLN A 99 -1.96 -10.47 15.31
N PRO A 100 -1.77 -11.55 14.54
CA PRO A 100 -1.67 -11.47 13.08
C PRO A 100 -3.04 -11.13 12.49
N VAL A 101 -3.12 -10.00 11.78
CA VAL A 101 -4.39 -9.49 11.23
C VAL A 101 -4.39 -9.44 9.71
N VAL A 102 -3.25 -9.14 9.09
CA VAL A 102 -3.16 -8.99 7.64
C VAL A 102 -2.03 -9.84 7.10
N LEU A 103 -2.33 -10.76 6.19
CA LEU A 103 -1.37 -11.46 5.36
C LEU A 103 -1.33 -10.77 3.99
N ASP A 104 -0.20 -10.19 3.63
CA ASP A 104 0.01 -9.49 2.36
C ASP A 104 0.94 -10.31 1.46
N ASP A 105 0.54 -10.47 0.20
CA ASP A 105 1.42 -10.73 -0.94
C ASP A 105 1.52 -9.47 -1.81
N ILE A 106 2.74 -9.01 -2.08
CA ILE A 106 3.01 -7.72 -2.73
C ILE A 106 3.93 -7.95 -3.91
N TRP A 107 3.53 -7.51 -5.10
CA TRP A 107 4.33 -7.55 -6.32
C TRP A 107 4.67 -6.14 -6.80
N LEU A 108 5.95 -5.92 -7.04
CA LEU A 108 6.52 -4.64 -7.44
C LEU A 108 7.31 -4.81 -8.74
N PRO A 109 7.19 -3.91 -9.74
CA PRO A 109 7.99 -3.99 -10.97
C PRO A 109 9.50 -3.96 -10.68
N GLY A 110 10.21 -5.03 -11.01
CA GLY A 110 11.60 -5.22 -10.57
C GLY A 110 12.57 -4.17 -11.11
N HIS A 111 12.26 -3.55 -12.25
CA HIS A 111 13.05 -2.48 -12.83
C HIS A 111 12.99 -1.16 -12.04
N MET A 112 11.92 -0.93 -11.28
CA MET A 112 11.73 0.25 -10.42
C MET A 112 12.30 0.03 -9.02
N PHE A 113 12.23 -1.22 -8.53
CA PHE A 113 12.68 -1.60 -7.18
C PHE A 113 14.01 -2.35 -7.20
N LYS A 114 14.97 -1.84 -8.00
CA LYS A 114 16.33 -2.39 -8.08
C LYS A 114 17.05 -2.20 -6.74
N GLY A 115 17.55 -3.29 -6.16
CA GLY A 115 18.23 -3.25 -4.87
C GLY A 115 17.33 -3.43 -3.65
N LEU A 116 15.99 -3.52 -3.82
CA LEU A 116 15.13 -3.95 -2.72
C LEU A 116 15.46 -5.40 -2.32
N THR A 117 15.68 -5.64 -1.04
CA THR A 117 16.03 -6.96 -0.45
C THR A 117 15.28 -7.21 0.84
N ALA A 118 15.24 -8.47 1.28
CA ALA A 118 14.66 -8.88 2.55
C ALA A 118 15.32 -8.15 3.74
N ASP A 119 16.65 -8.02 3.71
CA ASP A 119 17.42 -7.34 4.76
C ASP A 119 17.04 -5.86 4.83
N ARG A 120 16.98 -5.18 3.67
CA ARG A 120 16.61 -3.76 3.63
C ARG A 120 15.20 -3.52 4.16
N LEU A 121 14.25 -4.38 3.78
CA LEU A 121 12.88 -4.33 4.30
C LEU A 121 12.85 -4.54 5.82
N SER A 122 13.65 -5.47 6.33
CA SER A 122 13.74 -5.81 7.75
C SER A 122 14.44 -4.74 8.57
N GLU A 123 15.36 -3.96 8.01
CA GLU A 123 16.02 -2.82 8.66
C GLU A 123 15.13 -1.57 8.73
N TYR A 124 14.35 -1.33 7.68
CA TYR A 124 13.58 -0.11 7.55
C TYR A 124 12.36 -0.06 8.48
N ARG A 125 12.37 0.88 9.44
CA ARG A 125 11.30 1.05 10.45
C ARG A 125 10.19 2.00 10.03
N GLY A 126 10.36 2.78 8.96
CA GLY A 126 9.33 3.71 8.48
C GLY A 126 8.17 3.06 7.72
N PRO A 127 7.22 3.84 7.20
CA PRO A 127 6.13 3.37 6.32
C PRO A 127 6.65 2.72 5.03
N MET A 128 6.01 1.63 4.56
CA MET A 128 6.47 0.95 3.33
C MET A 128 6.46 1.88 2.10
N TYR A 129 5.45 2.73 1.94
CA TYR A 129 5.46 3.72 0.85
C TYR A 129 6.45 4.88 1.09
N GLY A 130 6.80 5.15 2.35
CA GLY A 130 7.91 6.03 2.69
C GLY A 130 9.23 5.50 2.14
N LEU A 131 9.50 4.19 2.31
CA LEU A 131 10.67 3.51 1.73
C LEU A 131 10.67 3.61 0.20
N PHE A 132 9.53 3.33 -0.43
CA PHE A 132 9.40 3.37 -1.89
C PHE A 132 9.68 4.76 -2.45
N GLU A 133 9.17 5.79 -1.78
CA GLU A 133 9.43 7.18 -2.16
C GLU A 133 10.91 7.55 -1.93
N SER A 134 11.46 7.27 -0.76
CA SER A 134 12.79 7.77 -0.38
C SER A 134 13.94 7.05 -1.09
N GLU A 135 13.83 5.74 -1.29
CA GLU A 135 14.94 4.94 -1.83
C GLU A 135 14.79 4.59 -3.31
N PHE A 136 13.56 4.58 -3.83
CA PHE A 136 13.28 4.18 -5.21
C PHE A 136 12.66 5.31 -6.04
N GLY A 137 12.34 6.46 -5.43
CA GLY A 137 11.68 7.57 -6.10
C GLY A 137 10.25 7.26 -6.56
N VAL A 138 9.64 6.19 -6.03
CA VAL A 138 8.30 5.74 -6.42
C VAL A 138 7.28 6.24 -5.42
N ARG A 139 6.41 7.16 -5.85
CA ARG A 139 5.33 7.70 -5.02
C ARG A 139 4.00 7.03 -5.35
N MET A 140 3.27 6.62 -4.32
CA MET A 140 1.95 6.01 -4.46
C MET A 140 0.86 7.08 -4.39
N ILE A 141 0.35 7.49 -5.54
CA ILE A 141 -0.54 8.64 -5.66
C ILE A 141 -1.98 8.25 -5.35
N ARG A 142 -2.47 7.21 -6.01
CA ARG A 142 -3.81 6.64 -5.82
C ARG A 142 -3.75 5.12 -5.85
N ALA A 143 -4.83 4.49 -5.40
CA ALA A 143 -5.01 3.07 -5.53
C ALA A 143 -6.48 2.74 -5.82
N GLU A 144 -6.70 1.62 -6.46
CA GLU A 144 -8.01 1.00 -6.62
C GLU A 144 -8.02 -0.32 -5.86
N GLU A 145 -9.16 -0.66 -5.24
CA GLU A 145 -9.31 -1.87 -4.44
C GLU A 145 -10.50 -2.70 -4.92
N LYS A 146 -10.31 -4.02 -4.96
CA LYS A 146 -11.37 -5.01 -5.15
C LYS A 146 -11.48 -5.85 -3.88
N LEU A 147 -12.68 -5.91 -3.33
CA LEU A 147 -12.98 -6.57 -2.07
C LEU A 147 -13.83 -7.81 -2.32
N ARG A 148 -13.56 -8.91 -1.61
CA ARG A 148 -14.44 -10.08 -1.58
C ARG A 148 -14.25 -10.85 -0.27
N ALA A 149 -15.26 -11.62 0.12
CA ALA A 149 -15.11 -12.59 1.21
C ALA A 149 -14.51 -13.90 0.66
N VAL A 150 -13.57 -14.47 1.40
CA VAL A 150 -12.99 -15.79 1.11
C VAL A 150 -12.92 -16.60 2.40
N ALA A 151 -12.83 -17.92 2.29
CA ALA A 151 -12.59 -18.80 3.42
C ALA A 151 -11.08 -19.10 3.50
N ALA A 152 -10.49 -18.99 4.70
CA ALA A 152 -9.07 -19.25 4.90
C ALA A 152 -8.69 -20.67 4.50
N ASP A 153 -7.65 -20.82 3.69
CA ASP A 153 -7.03 -22.12 3.44
C ASP A 153 -6.11 -22.54 4.61
N GLU A 154 -5.53 -23.73 4.52
CA GLU A 154 -4.69 -24.28 5.59
C GLU A 154 -3.43 -23.43 5.87
N THR A 155 -2.85 -22.83 4.84
CA THR A 155 -1.65 -21.99 4.97
C THR A 155 -1.99 -20.63 5.55
N GLU A 156 -3.06 -20.01 5.03
CA GLU A 156 -3.60 -18.73 5.49
C GLU A 156 -4.03 -18.82 6.95
N ALA A 157 -4.76 -19.89 7.32
CA ALA A 157 -5.22 -20.15 8.67
C ALA A 157 -4.05 -20.25 9.67
N ARG A 158 -2.99 -20.98 9.31
CA ARG A 158 -1.77 -21.05 10.13
C ARG A 158 -1.08 -19.69 10.30
N LEU A 159 -0.92 -18.93 9.21
CA LEU A 159 -0.21 -17.65 9.25
C LEU A 159 -1.00 -16.54 9.96
N LEU A 160 -2.32 -16.63 9.96
CA LEU A 160 -3.23 -15.69 10.62
C LEU A 160 -3.72 -16.18 12.00
N GLU A 161 -3.25 -17.34 12.46
CA GLU A 161 -3.64 -17.95 13.73
C GLU A 161 -5.16 -18.05 13.90
N VAL A 162 -5.83 -18.53 12.84
CA VAL A 162 -7.28 -18.77 12.81
C VAL A 162 -7.59 -20.21 12.42
N GLU A 163 -8.85 -20.62 12.58
CA GLU A 163 -9.30 -21.95 12.13
C GLU A 163 -9.38 -22.02 10.59
N LEU A 164 -9.20 -23.23 10.04
CA LEU A 164 -9.46 -23.49 8.62
C LEU A 164 -10.88 -23.06 8.24
N GLY A 165 -11.03 -22.37 7.12
CA GLY A 165 -12.32 -21.89 6.64
C GLY A 165 -12.83 -20.62 7.32
N THR A 166 -12.08 -20.05 8.27
CA THR A 166 -12.39 -18.73 8.86
C THR A 166 -12.64 -17.71 7.76
N PRO A 167 -13.74 -16.93 7.80
CA PRO A 167 -13.99 -15.89 6.81
C PRO A 167 -12.94 -14.78 6.88
N LEU A 168 -12.32 -14.48 5.74
CA LEU A 168 -11.35 -13.40 5.58
C LEU A 168 -11.85 -12.39 4.55
N LEU A 169 -11.54 -11.12 4.77
CA LEU A 169 -11.70 -10.10 3.75
C LEU A 169 -10.48 -10.12 2.82
N SER A 170 -10.68 -10.52 1.58
CA SER A 170 -9.67 -10.45 0.52
C SER A 170 -9.71 -9.08 -0.15
N VAL A 171 -8.57 -8.40 -0.13
CA VAL A 171 -8.37 -7.06 -0.69
C VAL A 171 -7.28 -7.12 -1.76
N GLU A 172 -7.66 -7.01 -3.03
CA GLU A 172 -6.72 -6.80 -4.13
C GLU A 172 -6.59 -5.30 -4.39
N ARG A 173 -5.41 -4.73 -4.14
CA ARG A 173 -5.10 -3.32 -4.35
C ARG A 173 -4.12 -3.17 -5.51
N LEU A 174 -4.46 -2.30 -6.46
CA LEU A 174 -3.53 -1.84 -7.49
C LEU A 174 -3.20 -0.37 -7.20
N ALA A 175 -1.94 -0.08 -6.90
CA ALA A 175 -1.48 1.28 -6.61
C ALA A 175 -0.71 1.87 -7.80
N PHE A 176 -0.91 3.17 -7.99
CA PHE A 176 -0.44 3.90 -9.16
C PHE A 176 0.49 5.04 -8.74
N THR A 177 1.51 5.27 -9.56
CA THR A 177 2.36 6.46 -9.48
C THR A 177 1.92 7.52 -10.49
N TYR A 178 2.75 8.55 -10.71
CA TYR A 178 2.49 9.60 -11.69
C TYR A 178 2.17 9.03 -13.08
N GLY A 179 1.24 9.68 -13.78
CA GLY A 179 0.82 9.27 -15.11
C GLY A 179 -0.01 7.98 -15.14
N ASP A 180 -0.66 7.63 -14.03
CA ASP A 180 -1.49 6.42 -13.89
C ASP A 180 -0.75 5.11 -14.19
N GLN A 181 0.56 5.10 -13.96
CA GLN A 181 1.36 3.89 -14.11
C GLN A 181 1.19 2.98 -12.88
N PRO A 182 0.76 1.71 -13.03
CA PRO A 182 0.66 0.78 -11.92
C PRO A 182 2.06 0.33 -11.45
N VAL A 183 2.28 0.35 -10.14
CA VAL A 183 3.60 0.13 -9.53
C VAL A 183 3.59 -0.77 -8.30
N GLU A 184 2.41 -1.15 -7.82
CA GLU A 184 2.23 -2.18 -6.81
C GLU A 184 0.92 -2.91 -7.08
N LEU A 185 0.99 -4.25 -7.13
CA LEU A 185 -0.18 -5.11 -6.91
C LEU A 185 -0.02 -5.72 -5.53
N ARG A 186 -1.04 -5.58 -4.69
CA ARG A 186 -1.08 -6.17 -3.35
C ARG A 186 -2.33 -7.01 -3.22
N ARG A 187 -2.18 -8.24 -2.73
CA ARG A 187 -3.29 -9.10 -2.33
C ARG A 187 -3.18 -9.34 -0.84
N GLY A 188 -4.12 -8.77 -0.11
CA GLY A 188 -4.21 -8.86 1.34
C GLY A 188 -5.36 -9.77 1.76
N LEU A 189 -5.13 -10.58 2.77
CA LEU A 189 -6.17 -11.32 3.48
C LEU A 189 -6.26 -10.79 4.90
N TYR A 190 -7.41 -10.21 5.24
CA TYR A 190 -7.61 -9.52 6.51
C TYR A 190 -8.53 -10.33 7.40
N ARG A 191 -8.07 -10.59 8.62
CA ARG A 191 -8.88 -11.10 9.72
C ARG A 191 -9.75 -9.96 10.25
N THR A 192 -11.07 -10.12 10.19
CA THR A 192 -12.05 -9.05 10.49
C THR A 192 -13.01 -9.44 11.62
N ASP A 193 -12.56 -10.27 12.55
CA ASP A 193 -13.31 -10.62 13.77
C ASP A 193 -13.41 -9.47 14.77
N HIS A 194 -12.40 -8.59 14.77
CA HIS A 194 -12.31 -7.39 15.64
C HIS A 194 -12.03 -6.10 14.86
N HIS A 195 -12.17 -6.16 13.54
CA HIS A 195 -11.87 -5.07 12.63
C HIS A 195 -12.88 -5.04 11.49
N PHE A 196 -13.09 -3.87 10.91
CA PHE A 196 -13.91 -3.68 9.72
C PHE A 196 -13.19 -2.87 8.66
N TYR A 197 -13.62 -3.05 7.41
CA TYR A 197 -13.22 -2.17 6.32
C TYR A 197 -13.99 -0.86 6.43
N ARG A 198 -13.30 0.25 6.69
CA ARG A 198 -13.90 1.57 6.79
C ARG A 198 -13.81 2.31 5.45
N ASN A 199 -14.98 2.57 4.87
CA ASN A 199 -15.13 3.51 3.76
C ASN A 199 -16.05 4.66 4.17
N GLU A 200 -15.66 5.88 3.81
CA GLU A 200 -16.45 7.08 4.08
C GLU A 200 -16.82 7.68 2.73
N LEU A 201 -18.11 7.77 2.45
CA LEU A 201 -18.66 8.22 1.17
C LEU A 201 -19.27 9.61 1.39
N SER A 202 -18.88 10.58 0.57
CA SER A 202 -19.37 11.97 0.60
C SER A 202 -19.74 12.46 -0.79
#